data_AF-A0A954GW71-F1
#
_entry.id   AF-A0A954GW71-F1
#
_cell.length_a   1.000
_cell.length_b   1.000
_cell.length_c   1.000
_cell.angle_alpha   90.00
_cell.angle_beta   90.00
_cell.angle_gamma   90.00
#
_symmetry.space_group_name_H-M   'P 1'
#
loop_
_entity.id
_entity.type
_entity.pdbx_description
1 polymer ?
#
loop_
_entity_poly.entity_id
_entity_poly.type
_entity_poly.pdbx_seq_one_letter_code
_entity_poly.pdbx_strand_id
1 'polypeptide(L)'
;MSRRHHLAELQLAIMQVLWDRGESTVSDVRDALNASRPLAYTTVGTMLSKMEANGQVAHRSDGRVNIYYPLLERDEVNRSMLTDL
;
A
#
# COMPACT_ATOMS: atom_id res chain seq x y z
N MET A 1 -9.44 -6.92 -20.57
CA MET A 1 -8.05 -7.43 -20.44
C MET A 1 -7.60 -7.11 -19.02
N SER A 2 -7.77 -8.04 -18.08
CA SER A 2 -7.41 -7.79 -16.67
C SER A 2 -5.89 -7.78 -16.52
N ARG A 3 -5.32 -6.58 -16.32
CA ARG A 3 -3.89 -6.39 -16.07
C ARG A 3 -3.62 -6.89 -14.66
N ARG A 4 -3.08 -8.11 -14.52
CA ARG A 4 -2.82 -8.71 -13.21
C ARG A 4 -1.63 -8.02 -12.56
N HIS A 5 -1.86 -7.36 -11.43
CA HIS A 5 -0.80 -6.69 -10.67
C HIS A 5 -0.22 -7.64 -9.62
N HIS A 6 1.09 -7.85 -9.65
CA HIS A 6 1.82 -8.65 -8.68
C HIS A 6 2.35 -7.74 -7.56
N LEU A 7 1.95 -8.02 -6.32
CA LEU A 7 2.35 -7.26 -5.14
C LEU A 7 3.23 -8.12 -4.24
N ALA A 8 4.35 -7.56 -3.76
CA ALA A 8 5.11 -8.16 -2.66
C ALA A 8 4.29 -8.18 -1.36
N GLU A 9 4.67 -9.01 -0.39
CA GLU A 9 3.96 -9.14 0.89
C GLU A 9 3.66 -7.78 1.56
N LEU A 10 4.65 -6.89 1.58
CA LEU A 10 4.50 -5.57 2.21
C LEU A 10 3.55 -4.67 1.42
N GLN A 11 3.63 -4.67 0.09
CA GLN A 11 2.72 -3.90 -0.75
C GLN A 11 1.27 -4.40 -0.60
N LEU A 12 1.11 -5.72 -0.54
CA LEU A 12 -0.19 -6.34 -0.31
C LEU A 12 -0.73 -6.00 1.08
N ALA A 13 0.12 -5.98 2.11
CA ALA A 13 -0.29 -5.59 3.45
C ALA A 13 -0.75 -4.11 3.48
N ILE A 14 -0.04 -3.22 2.79
CA ILE A 14 -0.44 -1.81 2.62
C ILE A 14 -1.80 -1.73 1.91
N MET A 15 -1.98 -2.43 0.78
CA MET A 15 -3.26 -2.44 0.06
C MET A 15 -4.40 -2.98 0.92
N GLN A 16 -4.16 -4.02 1.74
CA GLN A 16 -5.17 -4.54 2.66
C GLN A 16 -5.63 -3.50 3.66
N VAL A 17 -4.70 -2.72 4.24
CA VAL A 17 -5.06 -1.61 5.13
C VAL A 17 -5.88 -0.56 4.39
N LEU A 18 -5.48 -0.21 3.17
CA LEU A 18 -6.19 0.77 2.34
C LEU A 18 -7.58 0.29 1.88
N TRP A 19 -7.77 -1.01 1.65
CA TRP A 19 -9.09 -1.56 1.32
C TRP A 19 -10.00 -1.71 2.55
N ASP A 20 -9.42 -2.01 3.71
CA ASP A 20 -10.16 -2.19 4.96
C ASP A 20 -10.58 -0.85 5.57
N ARG A 21 -9.64 0.11 5.60
CA ARG A 21 -9.84 1.44 6.21
C ARG A 21 -10.25 2.52 5.21
N GLY A 22 -10.05 2.29 3.91
CA GLY A 22 -10.17 3.33 2.89
C GLY A 22 -8.94 4.25 2.86
N GLU A 23 -9.19 5.51 2.53
CA GLU A 23 -8.16 6.54 2.43
C GLU A 23 -7.41 6.73 3.76
N SER A 24 -6.10 6.53 3.76
CA SER A 24 -5.28 6.48 4.99
C SER A 24 -3.97 7.24 4.84
N THR A 25 -3.46 7.84 5.91
CA THR A 25 -2.16 8.51 5.88
C THR A 25 -1.01 7.51 6.02
N VAL A 26 0.23 7.95 5.74
CA VAL A 26 1.44 7.13 6.01
C VAL A 26 1.49 6.68 7.48
N SER A 27 1.04 7.54 8.41
CA SER A 27 1.00 7.19 9.84
C SER A 27 -0.04 6.11 10.11
N ASP A 28 -1.24 6.21 9.54
CA ASP A 28 -2.29 5.22 9.73
C ASP A 28 -1.90 3.86 9.17
N VAL A 29 -1.31 3.85 7.97
CA VAL A 29 -0.80 2.63 7.33
C VAL A 29 0.32 2.03 8.19
N ARG A 30 1.27 2.85 8.66
CA ARG A 30 2.31 2.39 9.56
C ARG A 30 1.71 1.78 10.83
N ASP A 31 0.81 2.47 11.51
CA ASP A 31 0.19 1.99 12.76
C ASP A 31 -0.59 0.68 12.55
N ALA A 32 -1.32 0.56 11.45
CA ALA A 32 -2.01 -0.68 11.09
C ALA A 32 -1.02 -1.84 10.87
N LEU A 33 0.08 -1.58 10.17
CA LEU A 33 1.09 -2.60 9.90
C LEU A 33 1.91 -2.93 11.14
N ASN A 34 2.15 -1.95 12.02
CA ASN A 34 2.94 -2.10 13.25
C ASN A 34 2.39 -3.21 14.15
N ALA A 35 1.08 -3.45 14.12
CA ALA A 35 0.43 -4.54 14.85
C ALA A 35 0.88 -5.94 14.39
N SER A 36 1.25 -6.09 13.10
CA SER A 36 1.69 -7.38 12.53
C SER A 36 3.20 -7.43 12.27
N ARG A 37 3.78 -6.34 11.77
CA ARG A 37 5.20 -6.18 11.46
C ARG A 37 5.64 -4.75 11.81
N PRO A 38 6.51 -4.55 12.81
CA PRO A 38 7.02 -3.22 13.14
C PRO A 38 7.89 -2.69 12.00
N LEU A 39 7.43 -1.60 11.37
CA LEU A 39 8.08 -0.99 10.22
C LEU A 39 8.42 0.47 10.51
N ALA A 40 9.58 0.91 10.02
CA ALA A 40 9.94 2.30 10.08
C ALA A 40 9.02 3.15 9.19
N TYR A 41 8.72 4.37 9.63
CA TYR A 41 7.90 5.32 8.87
C TYR A 41 8.45 5.56 7.45
N THR A 42 9.77 5.66 7.34
CA THR A 42 10.47 5.82 6.05
C THR A 42 10.28 4.61 5.15
N THR A 43 10.31 3.39 5.68
CA THR A 43 10.05 2.17 4.89
C THR A 43 8.65 2.18 4.31
N VAL A 44 7.64 2.52 5.12
CA VAL A 44 6.24 2.64 4.65
C VAL A 44 6.13 3.74 3.59
N GLY A 45 6.74 4.90 3.82
CA GLY A 45 6.76 6.00 2.85
C GLY A 45 7.43 5.65 1.52
N THR A 46 8.60 5.00 1.56
CA THR A 46 9.30 4.54 0.35
C THR A 46 8.48 3.50 -0.40
N MET A 47 7.83 2.57 0.30
CA MET A 47 6.98 1.56 -0.32
C MET A 47 5.73 2.16 -0.95
N LEU A 48 5.06 3.09 -0.27
CA LEU A 48 3.93 3.85 -0.82
C LEU A 48 4.33 4.63 -2.07
N SER A 49 5.49 5.31 -2.04
CA SER A 49 6.02 6.03 -3.20
C SER A 49 6.32 5.10 -4.38
N LYS A 50 6.88 3.91 -4.12
CA LYS A 50 7.14 2.89 -5.14
C LYS A 50 5.84 2.34 -5.72
N MET A 51 4.84 2.10 -4.88
CA MET A 51 3.51 1.63 -5.30
C MET A 51 2.79 2.69 -6.13
N GLU A 52 2.94 3.96 -5.77
CA GLU A 52 2.41 5.08 -6.55
C GLU A 52 3.07 5.19 -7.92
N ALA A 53 4.41 5.09 -7.98
CA ALA A 53 5.14 5.08 -9.25
C ALA A 53 4.71 3.92 -10.17
N ASN A 54 4.27 2.80 -9.58
CA ASN A 54 3.75 1.64 -10.31
C ASN A 54 2.24 1.75 -10.64
N GLY A 55 1.55 2.82 -10.24
CA GLY A 55 0.13 3.03 -10.47
C GLY A 55 -0.79 2.14 -9.64
N GLN A 56 -0.33 1.70 -8.47
CA GLN A 56 -1.08 0.78 -7.58
C GLN A 56 -1.91 1.54 -6.55
N VAL A 57 -1.38 2.67 -6.10
CA VAL A 57 -2.00 3.63 -5.18
C VAL A 57 -1.79 5.03 -5.72
N ALA A 58 -2.55 5.99 -5.21
CA ALA A 58 -2.25 7.40 -5.38
C ALA A 58 -2.35 8.09 -4.03
N HIS A 59 -1.67 9.23 -3.90
CA HIS A 59 -1.91 10.13 -2.79
C HIS A 59 -2.65 11.39 -3.22
N ARG A 60 -3.37 11.97 -2.27
CA ARG A 60 -3.78 13.37 -2.30
C ARG A 60 -3.17 14.08 -1.11
N SER A 61 -2.75 15.31 -1.33
CA SER A 61 -2.28 16.18 -0.25
C SER A 61 -3.47 16.92 0.35
N ASP A 62 -3.73 16.69 1.63
CA ASP A 62 -4.70 17.44 2.42
C ASP A 62 -3.91 18.30 3.42
N GLY A 63 -3.63 19.54 3.04
CA GLY A 63 -2.79 20.46 3.81
C GLY A 63 -1.35 19.96 3.97
N ARG A 64 -1.02 19.43 5.17
CA ARG A 64 0.33 18.93 5.52
C ARG A 64 0.41 17.40 5.57
N VAL A 65 -0.69 16.70 5.33
CA VAL A 65 -0.75 15.24 5.35
C VAL A 65 -1.00 14.70 3.95
N ASN A 66 -0.29 13.62 3.61
CA ASN A 66 -0.51 12.86 2.40
C ASN A 66 -1.43 11.69 2.73
N ILE A 67 -2.62 11.70 2.13
CA ILE A 67 -3.64 10.67 2.26
C ILE A 67 -3.52 9.77 1.04
N TYR A 68 -3.21 8.50 1.27
CA TYR A 68 -3.07 7.48 0.24
C TYR A 68 -4.37 6.71 0.08
N TYR A 69 -4.69 6.34 -1.16
CA TYR A 69 -5.85 5.56 -1.50
C TYR A 69 -5.52 4.52 -2.58
N PRO A 70 -6.21 3.36 -2.57
CA PRO A 70 -5.95 2.30 -3.53
C PRO A 70 -6.52 2.67 -4.90
N LEU A 71 -5.73 2.48 -5.96
CA LEU A 71 -6.21 2.62 -7.35
C LEU A 71 -6.66 1.27 -7.94
N LEU A 72 -6.15 0.18 -7.38
CA LEU A 72 -6.50 -1.18 -7.79
C LEU A 72 -7.57 -1.74 -6.87
N GLU A 73 -8.54 -2.43 -7.47
CA GLU A 73 -9.52 -3.18 -6.71
C GLU A 73 -8.92 -4.47 -6.15
N ARG A 74 -9.52 -4.99 -5.07
CA ARG A 74 -9.08 -6.22 -4.41
C ARG A 74 -9.05 -7.43 -5.34
N ASP A 75 -9.91 -7.46 -6.36
CA ASP A 75 -10.02 -8.53 -7.35
C ASP A 75 -8.92 -8.46 -8.42
N GLU A 76 -8.35 -7.28 -8.68
CA GLU A 76 -7.31 -7.07 -9.70
C GLU A 76 -5.91 -7.50 -9.23
N VAL A 77 -5.75 -7.68 -7.92
CA VAL A 77 -4.50 -8.04 -7.27
C VAL A 77 -4.47 -9.53 -6.98
N ASN A 78 -3.64 -10.28 -7.70
CA ASN A 78 -3.40 -11.68 -7.38
C ASN A 78 -2.32 -11.78 -6.29
N ARG A 79 -2.61 -12.55 -5.22
CA ARG A 79 -1.66 -12.89 -4.16
C ARG A 79 -0.63 -13.89 -4.70
N SER A 80 0.31 -13.42 -5.50
CA SER A 80 1.52 -14.18 -5.78
C SER A 80 2.56 -13.81 -4.74
N MET A 81 2.76 -14.70 -3.77
CA MET A 81 3.94 -14.67 -2.91
C MET A 81 5.17 -14.89 -3.80
N LEU A 82 5.78 -13.80 -4.30
CA LEU A 82 7.14 -13.87 -4.78
C LEU A 82 8.05 -13.72 -3.56
N THR A 83 8.45 -14.87 -3.04
CA THR A 83 9.67 -15.03 -2.25
C THR A 83 10.82 -14.58 -3.14
N ASP A 84 11.33 -13.37 -2.92
CA ASP A 84 12.57 -12.92 -3.56
C ASP A 84 13.71 -13.78 -2.99
N LEU A 85 14.49 -14.41 -3.88
CA LEU A 85 15.57 -15.35 -3.62
C LEU A 85 16.90 -14.75 -4.10
#